data_AF-A0A960MWS9-F1
#
_entry.id   AF-A0A960MWS9-F1
#
_cell.length_a   1.000
_cell.length_b   1.000
_cell.length_c   1.000
_cell.angle_alpha   90.00
_cell.angle_beta   90.00
_cell.angle_gamma   90.00
#
_symmetry.space_group_name_H-M   'P 1'
#
loop_
_entity.id
_entity.type
_entity.pdbx_description
1 polymer ?
#
loop_
_entity_poly.entity_id
_entity_poly.type
_entity_poly.pdbx_seq_one_letter_code
_entity_poly.pdbx_strand_id
1 'polypeptide(L)'
;EEGHCFRDQALSFCGSAPRYLMEGSSLSTLVQMVGAGIGVTLIPKMAVNLETRSANVSVARLPPPRPTRSIGLVWRKTNPLSDQLEEIAGLLL
;
A
#
# COMPACT_ATOMS: atom_id res chain seq x y z
N GLU A 1 0.36 -9.29 15.45
CA GLU A 1 -0.28 -9.31 14.12
C GLU A 1 0.81 -9.41 13.05
N GLU A 2 0.60 -10.25 12.04
CA GLU A 2 1.54 -10.38 10.93
C GLU A 2 1.63 -9.04 10.20
N GLY A 3 2.84 -8.48 10.12
CA GLY A 3 3.09 -7.26 9.38
C GLY A 3 2.56 -7.42 7.96
N HIS A 4 1.59 -6.59 7.59
CA HIS A 4 1.18 -6.50 6.19
C HIS A 4 2.42 -6.10 5.38
N CYS A 5 2.70 -6.83 4.30
CA CYS A 5 3.89 -6.69 3.46
C CYS A 5 4.28 -5.22 3.14
N PHE A 6 3.29 -4.32 3.07
CA PHE A 6 3.51 -2.89 2.88
C PHE A 6 4.23 -2.18 4.03
N ARG A 7 3.95 -2.52 5.29
CA ARG A 7 4.64 -1.94 6.46
C ARG A 7 6.13 -2.22 6.41
N ASP A 8 6.50 -3.47 6.15
CA ASP A 8 7.91 -3.87 6.11
C ASP A 8 8.63 -3.26 4.89
N GLN A 9 7.93 -3.11 3.75
CA GLN A 9 8.44 -2.36 2.60
C GLN A 9 8.64 -0.86 2.91
N ALA A 10 7.72 -0.25 3.66
CA ALA A 10 7.84 1.15 4.05
C ALA A 10 9.01 1.36 5.03
N LEU A 11 9.14 0.47 6.03
CA LEU A 11 10.21 0.54 7.02
C LEU A 11 11.59 0.26 6.40
N SER A 12 11.70 -0.68 5.46
CA SER A 12 12.97 -0.97 4.79
C SER A 12 13.48 0.24 3.99
N PHE A 13 12.57 1.05 3.44
CA PHE A 13 12.94 2.29 2.75
C PHE A 13 13.25 3.44 3.72
N CYS A 14 12.47 3.60 4.79
CA CYS A 14 12.64 4.72 5.73
C CYS A 14 13.84 4.57 6.68
N GLY A 15 14.46 3.39 6.73
CA GLY A 15 15.71 3.13 7.48
C GLY A 15 15.58 3.12 9.00
N SER A 16 14.42 3.49 9.56
CA SER A 16 14.13 3.44 10.99
C SER A 16 12.63 3.35 11.24
N ALA A 17 12.26 2.73 12.36
CA ALA A 17 10.88 2.77 12.84
C ALA A 17 10.54 4.19 13.33
N PRO A 18 9.30 4.68 13.08
CA PRO A 18 8.87 5.97 13.59
C PRO A 18 8.86 5.96 15.13
N ARG A 19 9.17 7.12 15.75
CA ARG A 19 9.18 7.27 17.22
C ARG A 19 7.81 7.01 17.86
N TYR A 20 6.75 7.33 17.14
CA TYR A 20 5.36 7.06 17.52
C TYR A 20 4.73 6.27 16.39
N LEU A 21 4.41 5.01 16.65
CA LEU A 21 3.77 4.13 15.70
C LEU A 21 2.28 4.04 16.04
N MET A 22 1.44 4.50 15.12
CA MET A 22 0.01 4.19 15.13
C MET A 22 -0.23 3.13 14.07
N GLU A 23 -0.75 1.99 14.51
CA GLU A 23 -1.02 0.87 13.63
C GLU A 23 -2.46 0.92 13.14
N GLY A 24 -2.65 0.56 11.87
CA GLY A 24 -3.94 0.42 11.24
C GLY A 24 -3.85 -0.67 10.18
N SER A 25 -4.86 -1.52 10.12
CA SER A 25 -4.93 -2.64 9.16
C SER A 25 -5.46 -2.23 7.78
N SER A 26 -5.93 -0.99 7.63
CA SER A 26 -6.45 -0.45 6.37
C SER A 26 -5.81 0.90 6.03
N LEU A 27 -5.48 1.10 4.75
CA LEU A 27 -5.03 2.38 4.22
C LEU A 27 -6.08 3.47 4.47
N SER A 28 -7.37 3.15 4.34
CA SER A 28 -8.45 4.12 4.57
C SER A 28 -8.42 4.65 5.99
N THR A 29 -8.29 3.77 6.99
CA THR A 29 -8.21 4.17 8.39
C THR A 29 -6.99 5.05 8.65
N LEU A 30 -5.83 4.70 8.09
CA LEU A 30 -4.60 5.49 8.23
C LEU A 30 -4.76 6.89 7.62
N VAL A 31 -5.36 7.01 6.43
CA VAL A 31 -5.57 8.31 5.77
C VAL A 31 -6.61 9.15 6.52
N GLN A 32 -7.66 8.55 7.08
CA GLN A 32 -8.63 9.26 7.91
C GLN A 32 -8.01 9.79 9.21
N MET A 33 -7.12 9.04 9.85
CA MET A 33 -6.36 9.52 11.02
C MET A 33 -5.52 10.76 10.66
N VAL A 34 -4.79 10.73 9.54
CA VAL A 34 -4.05 11.90 9.06
C VAL A 34 -4.99 13.08 8.80
N GLY A 35 -6.16 12.85 8.19
CA GLY A 35 -7.17 13.88 7.99
C GLY A 35 -7.75 14.47 9.29
N ALA A 36 -7.73 13.71 10.38
CA ALA A 36 -8.07 14.16 11.72
C ALA A 36 -6.89 14.86 12.46
N GLY A 37 -5.77 15.11 11.77
CA GLY A 37 -4.59 15.75 12.35
C GLY A 37 -3.64 14.79 13.08
N ILE A 38 -3.82 13.48 12.92
CA ILE A 38 -3.06 12.46 13.62
C ILE A 38 -1.89 12.01 12.73
N GLY A 39 -0.78 12.74 12.82
CA GLY A 39 0.50 12.37 12.22
C GLY A 39 0.51 12.40 10.69
N VAL A 40 1.32 11.52 10.09
CA VAL A 40 1.48 11.34 8.64
C VAL A 40 1.57 9.86 8.31
N THR A 41 1.25 9.49 7.07
CA THR A 41 1.33 8.09 6.62
C THR A 41 1.89 7.99 5.21
N LEU A 42 2.41 6.81 4.86
CA LEU A 42 2.81 6.47 3.50
C LEU A 42 1.67 5.70 2.82
N ILE A 43 1.34 6.07 1.59
CA ILE A 43 0.35 5.36 0.78
C ILE A 43 0.94 4.98 -0.59
N PRO A 44 0.63 3.78 -1.12
CA PRO A 44 1.02 3.42 -2.49
C PRO A 44 0.39 4.36 -3.51
N LYS A 45 1.12 4.69 -4.59
CA LYS A 45 0.64 5.59 -5.65
C LYS A 45 -0.74 5.20 -6.20
N MET A 46 -1.01 3.90 -6.37
CA MET A 46 -2.28 3.40 -6.90
C MET A 46 -3.49 3.66 -5.99
N ALA A 47 -3.26 3.81 -4.69
CA ALA A 47 -4.32 4.01 -3.70
C ALA A 47 -4.66 5.49 -3.49
N VAL A 48 -3.80 6.42 -3.94
CA VAL A 48 -3.94 7.87 -3.68
C VAL A 48 -5.34 8.37 -3.99
N ASN A 49 -5.83 8.18 -5.23
CA ASN A 49 -7.12 8.71 -5.66
C ASN A 49 -8.30 8.14 -4.85
N LEU A 50 -8.20 6.89 -4.40
CA LEU A 50 -9.26 6.23 -3.65
C LEU A 50 -9.26 6.72 -2.20
N GLU A 51 -8.11 6.66 -1.54
CA GLU A 51 -8.02 6.87 -0.10
C GLU A 51 -8.13 8.35 0.29
N THR A 52 -7.69 9.27 -0.57
CA THR A 52 -7.73 10.71 -0.26
C THR A 52 -9.04 11.37 -0.66
N ARG A 53 -9.96 10.65 -1.33
CA ARG A 53 -11.21 11.22 -1.86
C ARG A 53 -12.09 11.84 -0.78
N SER A 54 -12.11 11.22 0.40
CA SER A 54 -12.98 11.60 1.52
C SER A 54 -12.18 12.01 2.76
N ALA A 55 -10.91 12.38 2.60
CA ALA A 55 -10.05 12.81 3.69
C ALA A 55 -9.48 14.19 3.37
N ASN A 56 -9.51 15.10 4.35
CA ASN A 56 -8.89 16.41 4.21
C ASN A 56 -7.36 16.30 4.38
N VAL A 57 -6.68 15.82 3.36
CA VAL A 57 -5.23 15.57 3.37
C VAL A 57 -4.56 16.12 2.12
N SER A 58 -3.30 16.53 2.28
CA SER A 58 -2.42 16.87 1.15
C SER A 58 -1.48 15.69 0.86
N VAL A 59 -1.13 15.50 -0.41
CA VAL A 59 -0.26 14.41 -0.85
C VAL A 59 1.05 14.96 -1.39
N ALA A 60 2.17 14.50 -0.83
CA ALA A 60 3.51 14.77 -1.33
C ALA A 60 4.12 13.49 -1.93
N ARG A 61 5.03 13.66 -2.90
CA ARG A 61 5.82 12.54 -3.47
C ARG A 61 7.22 12.55 -2.88
N LEU A 62 7.74 11.37 -2.56
CA LEU A 62 9.13 11.20 -2.15
C LEU A 62 10.10 11.62 -3.28
N PRO A 63 11.27 12.19 -2.93
CA PRO A 63 12.32 12.48 -3.90
C PRO A 63 12.91 11.18 -4.48
N PRO A 64 13.56 11.24 -5.65
CA PRO A 64 14.32 10.10 -6.18
C PRO A 64 15.50 9.71 -5.26
N PRO A 65 15.89 8.42 -5.19
CA PRO A 65 15.21 7.26 -5.80
C PRO A 65 13.92 6.91 -5.05
N ARG A 66 12.83 6.72 -5.81
CA ARG A 66 11.51 6.44 -5.21
C ARG A 66 11.35 4.95 -4.92
N PRO A 67 10.75 4.57 -3.78
CA PRO A 67 10.45 3.18 -3.50
C PRO A 67 9.42 2.64 -4.51
N THR A 68 9.70 1.46 -5.03
CA THR A 68 8.82 0.72 -5.94
C THR A 68 8.48 -0.63 -5.35
N ARG A 69 7.29 -1.15 -5.66
CA ARG A 69 6.88 -2.51 -5.32
C ARG A 69 6.32 -3.20 -6.56
N SER A 70 6.60 -4.48 -6.69
CA SER A 70 5.96 -5.33 -7.69
C SER A 70 4.68 -5.92 -7.10
N ILE A 71 3.59 -5.84 -7.85
CA ILE A 71 2.33 -6.50 -7.52
C ILE A 71 2.19 -7.66 -8.49
N GLY A 72 1.87 -8.84 -7.96
CA GLY A 72 1.72 -10.05 -8.76
C GLY A 72 0.46 -10.79 -8.36
N LEU A 73 -0.09 -11.52 -9.32
CA LEU A 73 -1.13 -12.52 -9.09
C LEU A 73 -0.43 -13.84 -8.78
N VAL A 74 -0.92 -14.55 -7.76
CA VAL A 74 -0.36 -15.83 -7.33
C VAL A 74 -1.50 -16.83 -7.15
N TRP A 75 -1.34 -18.00 -7.74
CA TRP A 75 -2.21 -19.15 -7.55
C TRP A 75 -1.40 -20.43 -7.45
N ARG A 76 -2.03 -21.50 -6.95
CA ARG A 76 -1.41 -22.84 -6.91
C ARG A 76 -1.31 -23.40 -8.32
N LYS A 77 -0.20 -24.07 -8.63
CA LYS A 77 -0.01 -24.77 -9.92
C LYS A 77 -1.11 -25.78 -10.25
N THR A 78 -1.75 -26.36 -9.22
CA THR A 78 -2.83 -27.34 -9.37
C THR A 78 -4.22 -26.71 -9.42
N ASN A 79 -4.32 -25.38 -9.54
CA ASN A 79 -5.61 -24.71 -9.62
C ASN A 79 -6.27 -25.04 -10.97
N PRO A 80 -7.47 -25.63 -10.99
CA PRO A 80 -8.17 -25.98 -12.24
C PRO A 80 -8.55 -24.75 -13.09
N LEU A 81 -8.42 -23.54 -12.56
CA LEU A 81 -8.68 -22.28 -13.27
C LEU A 81 -7.39 -21.56 -13.71
N SER A 82 -6.25 -22.27 -13.82
CA SER A 82 -4.96 -21.65 -14.18
C SER A 82 -5.06 -20.80 -15.43
N ASP A 83 -5.67 -21.33 -16.48
CA ASP A 83 -5.69 -20.72 -17.81
C ASP A 83 -6.54 -19.44 -17.79
N GLN A 84 -7.68 -19.46 -17.09
CA GLN A 84 -8.53 -18.29 -16.90
C GLN A 84 -7.87 -17.23 -16.00
N LEU A 85 -7.10 -17.65 -15.00
CA LEU A 85 -6.34 -16.73 -14.16
C LEU A 85 -5.20 -16.06 -14.95
N GLU A 86 -4.59 -16.76 -15.90
CA GLU A 86 -3.63 -16.20 -16.85
C GLU A 86 -4.29 -15.19 -17.80
N GLU A 87 -5.49 -15.49 -18.31
CA GLU A 87 -6.27 -14.54 -19.10
C GLU A 87 -6.56 -13.25 -18.31
N ILE A 88 -6.99 -13.38 -17.06
CA ILE A 88 -7.22 -12.23 -16.17
C ILE A 88 -5.91 -11.47 -15.90
N ALA A 89 -4.79 -12.17 -15.70
CA ALA A 89 -3.49 -11.55 -15.52
C ALA A 89 -3.10 -10.69 -16.72
N GLY A 90 -3.40 -11.15 -17.93
CA GLY A 90 -3.20 -10.40 -19.17
C GLY A 90 -4.06 -9.14 -19.31
N LEU A 91 -5.17 -9.02 -18.57
CA LEU A 91 -6.01 -7.81 -18.55
C LEU A 91 -5.51 -6.75 -17.55
N LEU A 92 -4.71 -7.14 -16.57
CA LEU A 92 -4.22 -6.28 -15.49
C LEU A 92 -2.81 -5.73 -15.73
N LEU A 93 -2.07 -6.30 -16.70
CA LEU A 93 -0.73 -5.90 -17.12
C LEU A 93 -0.77 -5.09 -18.42
#